data_AF-A0A7C5L8A7-F1
#
_entry.id   AF-A0A7C5L8A7-F1
#
_cell.length_a   1.000
_cell.length_b   1.000
_cell.length_c   1.000
_cell.angle_alpha   90.00
_cell.angle_beta   90.00
_cell.angle_gamma   90.00
#
_symmetry.space_group_name_H-M   'P 1'
#
loop_
_entity.id
_entity.type
_entity.pdbx_description
1 polymer ?
#
loop_
_entity_poly.entity_id
_entity_poly.type
_entity_poly.pdbx_seq_one_letter_code
_entity_poly.pdbx_strand_id
1 'polypeptide(L)'
;MQKHPSPLSLRPATAWRLAPLAGICLAALLLVLPSVAGAAESACIQCHRKVTPGIVKDFLSGAMGQSGEVDCSSCHGSAHQSADDVAKAKLPTEKTCQQCHAEQHDQYMAGKHSKGWIAMSAMPTNAIQPHAYIQGLKGCGGCHKVGVRDEKVRADSPYGSPCDSCHTRHKFSKAEAQRPEACRTCHMGFDHPQWEMWSSSKHGVIY
;
A
#
# COMPACT_ATOMS: atom_id res chain seq x y z
N MET A 1 22.67 38.01 19.00
CA MET A 1 23.78 38.16 19.97
C MET A 1 24.81 37.08 19.68
N GLN A 2 25.81 37.43 18.88
CA GLN A 2 27.01 36.64 18.65
C GLN A 2 27.99 36.94 19.79
N LYS A 3 28.60 35.91 20.41
CA LYS A 3 29.93 36.04 21.04
C LYS A 3 30.71 34.74 20.89
N HIS A 4 31.97 34.97 20.58
CA HIS A 4 33.00 34.12 20.00
C HIS A 4 33.62 33.09 20.97
N PRO A 5 34.35 32.09 20.42
CA PRO A 5 35.13 31.11 21.18
C PRO A 5 36.46 31.65 21.69
N SER A 6 37.00 31.00 22.74
CA SER A 6 38.29 31.27 23.40
C SER A 6 39.46 30.47 22.79
N PRO A 7 40.73 30.87 23.06
CA PRO A 7 41.80 30.80 22.07
C PRO A 7 42.80 29.63 22.21
N LEU A 8 43.60 29.53 21.13
CA LEU A 8 44.73 28.64 20.86
C LEU A 8 45.73 28.46 22.02
N SER A 9 46.24 27.24 22.12
CA SER A 9 47.56 26.94 22.69
C SER A 9 48.47 26.33 21.60
N LEU A 10 49.58 27.02 21.33
CA LEU A 10 50.68 26.62 20.46
C LEU A 10 51.69 25.79 21.24
N ARG A 11 52.16 24.65 20.71
CA ARG A 11 53.52 24.11 20.97
C ARG A 11 54.03 23.23 19.82
N PRO A 12 55.37 23.07 19.67
CA PRO A 12 56.04 23.04 18.38
C PRO A 12 56.45 21.65 17.86
N ALA A 13 56.89 21.67 16.61
CA ALA A 13 57.32 20.57 15.76
C ALA A 13 58.44 19.68 16.33
N THR A 14 58.35 18.37 16.04
CA THR A 14 59.54 17.53 15.81
C THR A 14 59.24 16.49 14.74
N ALA A 15 60.15 16.43 13.76
CA ALA A 15 60.10 15.62 12.57
C ALA A 15 60.27 14.12 12.86
N TRP A 16 59.39 13.28 12.31
CA TRP A 16 59.58 11.83 12.27
C TRP A 16 59.58 11.36 10.82
N ARG A 17 60.55 10.50 10.54
CA ARG A 17 61.15 10.17 9.26
C ARG A 17 60.23 9.25 8.43
N LEU A 18 60.24 9.45 7.11
CA LEU A 18 59.72 8.47 6.15
C LEU A 18 60.71 7.30 6.03
N ALA A 19 60.19 6.08 6.04
CA ALA A 19 60.87 4.89 5.53
C ALA A 19 59.84 4.03 4.75
N PRO A 20 60.15 3.57 3.53
CA PRO A 20 59.26 2.74 2.74
C PRO A 20 59.48 1.26 3.09
N LEU A 21 58.40 0.50 3.31
CA LEU A 21 58.46 -0.96 3.28
C LEU A 21 57.45 -1.46 2.28
N ALA A 22 57.99 -1.91 1.15
CA ALA A 22 57.32 -2.77 0.20
C ALA A 22 56.99 -4.12 0.87
N GLY A 23 55.76 -4.56 0.74
CA GLY A 23 55.28 -5.84 1.26
C GLY A 23 54.12 -6.34 0.42
N ILE A 24 54.45 -7.11 -0.61
CA ILE A 24 53.53 -7.84 -1.48
C ILE A 24 52.78 -8.86 -0.62
N CYS A 25 51.46 -8.75 -0.51
CA CYS A 25 50.61 -9.85 -0.06
C CYS A 25 49.44 -10.02 -1.04
N LEU A 26 49.50 -11.17 -1.72
CA LEU A 26 48.54 -11.75 -2.66
C LEU A 26 47.08 -11.40 -2.34
N ALA A 27 46.46 -10.62 -3.23
CA ALA A 27 45.01 -10.52 -3.31
C ALA A 27 44.47 -11.83 -3.90
N ALA A 28 43.99 -12.73 -3.04
CA ALA A 28 43.10 -13.81 -3.47
C ALA A 28 41.73 -13.19 -3.79
N LEU A 29 41.60 -12.69 -5.02
CA LEU A 29 40.33 -12.22 -5.58
C LEU A 29 39.45 -13.45 -5.85
N LEU A 30 38.77 -13.94 -4.81
CA LEU A 30 37.64 -14.85 -4.95
C LEU A 30 36.59 -14.11 -5.81
N LEU A 31 36.51 -14.51 -7.08
CA LEU A 31 35.42 -14.18 -7.99
C LEU A 31 34.13 -14.76 -7.41
N VAL A 32 33.50 -14.02 -6.50
CA VAL A 32 32.09 -14.20 -6.15
C VAL A 32 31.31 -13.72 -7.35
N LEU A 33 31.06 -14.63 -8.30
CA LEU A 33 30.06 -14.42 -9.33
C LEU A 33 28.74 -14.14 -8.59
N PRO A 34 28.11 -12.96 -8.76
CA PRO A 34 26.77 -12.78 -8.25
C PRO A 34 25.89 -13.75 -9.03
N SER A 35 25.45 -14.81 -8.36
CA SER A 35 24.38 -15.67 -8.84
C SER A 35 23.15 -14.79 -8.98
N VAL A 36 22.91 -14.26 -10.17
CA VAL A 36 21.64 -13.64 -10.53
C VAL A 36 20.65 -14.78 -10.68
N ALA A 37 20.27 -15.39 -9.57
CA ALA A 37 19.14 -16.30 -9.51
C ALA A 37 17.91 -15.43 -9.79
N GLY A 38 17.49 -15.39 -11.06
CA GLY A 38 16.18 -14.84 -11.41
C GLY A 38 15.16 -15.57 -10.56
N ALA A 39 14.50 -14.84 -9.64
CA ALA A 39 13.47 -15.41 -8.79
C ALA A 39 12.43 -16.10 -9.68
N ALA A 40 12.24 -17.41 -9.48
CA ALA A 40 11.27 -18.16 -10.25
C ALA A 40 9.87 -17.56 -10.02
N GLU A 41 9.14 -17.29 -11.10
CA GLU A 41 7.78 -16.75 -11.07
C GLU A 41 6.88 -17.67 -10.24
N SER A 42 6.09 -17.12 -9.31
CA SER A 42 5.31 -17.92 -8.37
C SER A 42 4.22 -18.75 -9.06
N ALA A 43 3.85 -19.89 -8.47
CA ALA A 43 2.77 -20.73 -8.99
C ALA A 43 1.44 -19.97 -9.11
N CYS A 44 1.20 -19.01 -8.20
CA CYS A 44 0.07 -18.10 -8.24
C CYS A 44 0.07 -17.28 -9.53
N ILE A 45 1.18 -16.60 -9.84
CA ILE A 45 1.29 -15.76 -11.04
C ILE A 45 1.18 -16.61 -12.30
N GLN A 46 1.87 -17.75 -12.38
CA GLN A 46 1.83 -18.64 -13.55
C GLN A 46 0.40 -19.10 -13.90
N CYS A 47 -0.39 -19.48 -12.89
CA CYS A 47 -1.78 -19.90 -13.09
C CYS A 47 -2.70 -18.70 -13.38
N HIS A 48 -2.64 -17.65 -12.55
CA HIS A 48 -3.52 -16.49 -12.67
C HIS A 48 -3.24 -15.64 -13.90
N ARG A 49 -2.07 -15.75 -14.54
CA ARG A 49 -1.82 -15.14 -15.84
C ARG A 49 -2.74 -15.70 -16.92
N LYS A 50 -3.23 -16.93 -16.76
CA LYS A 50 -4.20 -17.58 -17.66
C LYS A 50 -5.65 -17.31 -17.24
N VAL A 51 -5.94 -17.33 -15.93
CA VAL A 51 -7.31 -17.24 -15.41
C VAL A 51 -7.76 -15.78 -15.20
N THR A 52 -6.88 -14.91 -14.70
CA THR A 52 -7.16 -13.51 -14.39
C THR A 52 -6.00 -12.60 -14.87
N PRO A 53 -5.73 -12.53 -16.18
CA PRO A 53 -4.55 -11.85 -16.73
C PRO A 53 -4.47 -10.37 -16.35
N GLY A 54 -5.61 -9.69 -16.22
CA GLY A 54 -5.66 -8.28 -15.79
C GLY A 54 -5.13 -8.07 -14.38
N ILE A 55 -5.47 -8.95 -13.43
CA ILE A 55 -4.99 -8.86 -12.04
C ILE A 55 -3.47 -9.03 -11.98
N VAL A 56 -2.94 -10.02 -12.71
CA VAL A 56 -1.49 -10.27 -12.78
C VAL A 56 -0.77 -9.08 -13.42
N LYS A 57 -1.32 -8.55 -14.52
CA LYS A 57 -0.77 -7.36 -15.18
C LYS A 57 -0.71 -6.17 -14.24
N ASP A 58 -1.78 -5.90 -13.50
CA ASP A 58 -1.82 -4.78 -12.55
C ASP A 58 -0.80 -4.97 -11.44
N PHE A 59 -0.75 -6.15 -10.83
CA PHE A 59 0.21 -6.47 -9.77
C PHE A 59 1.66 -6.28 -10.22
N LEU A 60 2.05 -6.87 -11.36
CA LEU A 60 3.40 -6.76 -11.92
C LEU A 60 3.74 -5.33 -12.39
N SER A 61 2.73 -4.49 -12.64
CA SER A 61 2.93 -3.07 -12.96
C SER A 61 3.06 -2.15 -11.73
N GLY A 62 2.69 -2.66 -10.56
CA GLY A 62 2.76 -1.95 -9.28
C GLY A 62 4.10 -2.15 -8.58
N ALA A 63 4.41 -1.27 -7.62
CA ALA A 63 5.67 -1.32 -6.87
C ALA A 63 5.84 -2.63 -6.09
N MET A 64 4.74 -3.19 -5.57
CA MET A 64 4.74 -4.47 -4.85
C MET A 64 5.13 -5.65 -5.75
N GLY A 65 4.56 -5.77 -6.95
CA GLY A 65 4.96 -6.85 -7.87
C GLY A 65 6.36 -6.65 -8.45
N GLN A 66 6.81 -5.40 -8.58
CA GLN A 66 8.15 -5.07 -9.09
C GLN A 66 9.27 -5.27 -8.06
N SER A 67 8.98 -5.19 -6.75
CA SER A 67 10.01 -5.39 -5.73
C SER A 67 10.49 -6.85 -5.67
N GLY A 68 9.61 -7.80 -5.99
CA GLY A 68 9.87 -9.24 -5.83
C GLY A 68 9.87 -9.73 -4.38
N GLU A 69 9.63 -8.83 -3.41
CA GLU A 69 9.59 -9.16 -1.97
C GLU A 69 8.21 -9.64 -1.50
N VAL A 70 7.16 -9.29 -2.26
CA VAL A 70 5.78 -9.70 -1.99
C VAL A 70 5.22 -10.47 -3.16
N ASP A 71 4.35 -11.43 -2.87
CA ASP A 71 3.65 -12.25 -3.85
C ASP A 71 2.15 -12.29 -3.51
N CYS A 72 1.36 -12.90 -4.39
CA CYS A 72 -0.08 -13.09 -4.22
C CYS A 72 -0.42 -13.67 -2.83
N SER A 73 0.35 -14.67 -2.39
CA SER A 73 0.15 -15.34 -1.10
C SER A 73 0.51 -14.47 0.10
N SER A 74 1.34 -13.43 -0.06
CA SER A 74 1.67 -12.50 1.02
C SER A 74 0.42 -11.78 1.53
N CYS A 75 -0.57 -11.56 0.66
CA CYS A 75 -1.85 -10.94 1.03
C CYS A 75 -2.99 -11.96 1.12
N HIS A 76 -3.05 -12.93 0.21
CA HIS A 76 -4.18 -13.86 0.08
C HIS A 76 -3.96 -15.23 0.75
N GLY A 77 -2.77 -15.49 1.30
CA GLY A 77 -2.40 -16.81 1.79
C GLY A 77 -2.21 -17.85 0.68
N SER A 78 -1.90 -19.10 1.08
CA SER A 78 -1.54 -20.18 0.14
C SER A 78 -2.50 -21.38 0.18
N ALA A 79 -3.66 -21.22 0.83
CA ALA A 79 -4.59 -22.32 1.07
C ALA A 79 -5.44 -22.69 -0.16
N HIS A 80 -5.64 -21.74 -1.08
CA HIS A 80 -6.25 -21.99 -2.39
C HIS A 80 -5.20 -22.52 -3.36
N GLN A 81 -5.52 -23.61 -4.05
CA GLN A 81 -4.60 -24.29 -4.98
C GLN A 81 -5.29 -24.70 -6.29
N SER A 82 -6.62 -24.64 -6.38
CA SER A 82 -7.38 -25.08 -7.56
C SER A 82 -8.71 -24.36 -7.69
N ALA A 83 -9.32 -24.38 -8.89
CA ALA A 83 -10.60 -23.71 -9.14
C ALA A 83 -11.71 -24.07 -8.14
N ASP A 84 -11.67 -25.27 -7.55
CA ASP A 84 -12.68 -25.77 -6.60
C ASP A 84 -12.53 -25.21 -5.17
N ASP A 85 -11.42 -24.53 -4.86
CA ASP A 85 -11.15 -24.04 -3.51
C ASP A 85 -10.79 -22.55 -3.42
N VAL A 86 -11.29 -21.75 -4.37
CA VAL A 86 -11.14 -20.28 -4.40
C VAL A 86 -11.54 -19.62 -3.08
N ALA A 87 -12.51 -20.17 -2.36
CA ALA A 87 -12.97 -19.67 -1.07
C ALA A 87 -11.93 -19.75 0.06
N LYS A 88 -10.86 -20.56 -0.11
CA LYS A 88 -9.75 -20.65 0.86
C LYS A 88 -8.77 -19.48 0.75
N ALA A 89 -8.85 -18.67 -0.32
CA ALA A 89 -8.06 -17.46 -0.42
C ALA A 89 -8.54 -16.43 0.63
N LYS A 90 -7.60 -15.82 1.34
CA LYS A 90 -7.88 -14.76 2.29
C LYS A 90 -8.18 -13.46 1.55
N LEU A 91 -9.12 -12.68 2.06
CA LEU A 91 -9.39 -11.33 1.58
C LEU A 91 -8.70 -10.32 2.50
N PRO A 92 -7.72 -9.54 1.99
CA PRO A 92 -6.94 -8.62 2.80
C PRO A 92 -7.80 -7.58 3.52
N THR A 93 -7.36 -7.22 4.72
CA THR A 93 -7.90 -6.10 5.51
C THR A 93 -6.83 -5.03 5.71
N GLU A 94 -7.17 -3.95 6.40
CA GLU A 94 -6.20 -2.95 6.85
C GLU A 94 -5.05 -3.57 7.66
N LYS A 95 -5.32 -4.62 8.44
CA LYS A 95 -4.32 -5.33 9.24
C LYS A 95 -3.33 -6.12 8.38
N THR A 96 -3.75 -6.60 7.21
CA THR A 96 -2.82 -7.21 6.25
C THR A 96 -1.79 -6.18 5.79
N CYS A 97 -2.24 -4.95 5.50
CA CYS A 97 -1.37 -3.85 5.08
C CYS A 97 -0.47 -3.36 6.22
N GLN A 98 -0.97 -3.33 7.46
CA GLN A 98 -0.23 -2.90 8.65
C GLN A 98 1.09 -3.65 8.87
N GLN A 99 1.17 -4.91 8.42
CA GLN A 99 2.38 -5.74 8.55
C GLN A 99 3.63 -5.11 7.89
N CYS A 100 3.43 -4.31 6.84
CA CYS A 100 4.50 -3.62 6.12
C CYS A 100 4.33 -2.08 6.11
N HIS A 101 3.12 -1.57 6.35
CA HIS A 101 2.76 -0.16 6.26
C HIS A 101 2.16 0.36 7.58
N ALA A 102 2.86 0.12 8.69
CA ALA A 102 2.37 0.46 10.03
C ALA A 102 2.07 1.96 10.19
N GLU A 103 2.94 2.83 9.67
CA GLU A 103 2.74 4.28 9.76
C GLU A 103 1.46 4.74 9.03
N GLN A 104 1.28 4.32 7.78
CA GLN A 104 0.10 4.69 6.99
C GLN A 104 -1.17 4.08 7.58
N HIS A 105 -1.09 2.86 8.11
CA HIS A 105 -2.19 2.24 8.83
C HIS A 105 -2.60 3.07 10.05
N ASP A 106 -1.64 3.47 10.87
CA ASP A 106 -1.92 4.20 12.11
C ASP A 106 -2.49 5.60 11.81
N GLN A 107 -2.00 6.27 10.77
CA GLN A 107 -2.58 7.52 10.26
C GLN A 107 -4.02 7.32 9.77
N TYR A 108 -4.29 6.25 9.01
CA TYR A 108 -5.64 5.90 8.56
C TYR A 108 -6.57 5.62 9.74
N MET A 109 -6.11 4.85 10.73
CA MET A 109 -6.89 4.51 11.93
C MET A 109 -7.20 5.74 12.79
N ALA A 110 -6.27 6.70 12.89
CA ALA A 110 -6.51 7.98 13.55
C ALA A 110 -7.50 8.88 12.78
N GLY A 111 -7.63 8.69 11.47
CA GLY A 111 -8.51 9.45 10.59
C GLY A 111 -9.99 9.08 10.69
N LYS A 112 -10.86 9.88 10.05
CA LYS A 112 -12.31 9.61 9.99
C LYS A 112 -12.68 8.54 8.95
N HIS A 113 -11.84 8.32 7.93
CA HIS A 113 -12.10 7.27 6.94
C HIS A 113 -12.20 5.88 7.59
N SER A 114 -11.40 5.58 8.61
CA SER A 114 -11.50 4.31 9.37
C SER A 114 -12.86 4.10 10.03
N LYS A 115 -13.60 5.20 10.28
CA LYS A 115 -14.93 5.20 10.89
C LYS A 115 -16.06 5.22 9.85
N GLY A 116 -15.74 5.15 8.55
CA GLY A 116 -16.73 5.26 7.47
C GLY A 116 -17.87 4.25 7.61
N TRP A 117 -17.56 2.98 7.88
CA TRP A 117 -18.55 1.93 8.02
C TRP A 117 -19.44 2.09 9.25
N ILE A 118 -18.85 2.41 10.41
CA ILE A 118 -19.62 2.58 11.65
C ILE A 118 -20.51 3.83 11.58
N ALA A 119 -20.02 4.93 10.98
CA ALA A 119 -20.81 6.14 10.78
C ALA A 119 -22.01 5.88 9.86
N MET A 120 -21.82 5.15 8.76
CA MET A 120 -22.93 4.70 7.92
C MET A 120 -23.87 3.83 8.75
N SER A 121 -23.37 2.75 9.36
CA SER A 121 -24.16 1.74 10.07
C SER A 121 -25.02 2.31 11.20
N ALA A 122 -24.63 3.44 11.79
CA ALA A 122 -25.37 4.11 12.85
C ALA A 122 -26.64 4.85 12.37
N MET A 123 -26.85 5.00 11.05
CA MET A 123 -28.05 5.63 10.51
C MET A 123 -29.30 4.81 10.87
N PRO A 124 -30.35 5.41 11.48
CA PRO A 124 -31.52 4.67 11.97
C PRO A 124 -32.24 3.85 10.91
N THR A 125 -32.19 4.31 9.65
CA THR A 125 -32.86 3.67 8.52
C THR A 125 -32.02 2.60 7.84
N ASN A 126 -30.78 2.34 8.26
CA ASN A 126 -29.95 1.32 7.61
C ASN A 126 -30.49 -0.09 7.79
N ALA A 127 -31.14 -0.38 8.92
CA ALA A 127 -31.70 -1.70 9.18
C ALA A 127 -32.81 -2.10 8.18
N ILE A 128 -33.45 -1.11 7.53
CA ILE A 128 -34.49 -1.33 6.51
C ILE A 128 -33.96 -1.20 5.08
N GLN A 129 -32.67 -0.88 4.89
CA GLN A 129 -32.07 -0.82 3.56
C GLN A 129 -31.84 -2.24 3.01
N PRO A 130 -32.01 -2.45 1.70
CA PRO A 130 -31.67 -3.72 1.06
C PRO A 130 -30.23 -4.15 1.35
N HIS A 131 -30.03 -5.43 1.64
CA HIS A 131 -28.71 -6.03 1.84
C HIS A 131 -27.75 -5.68 0.69
N ALA A 132 -28.23 -5.66 -0.56
CA ALA A 132 -27.43 -5.29 -1.72
C ALA A 132 -26.76 -3.91 -1.61
N TYR A 133 -27.39 -2.93 -0.96
CA TYR A 133 -26.87 -1.57 -0.83
C TYR A 133 -25.92 -1.39 0.35
N ILE A 134 -26.14 -2.14 1.43
CA ILE A 134 -25.28 -2.09 2.62
C ILE A 134 -24.18 -3.16 2.50
N GLN A 135 -24.48 -4.42 2.79
CA GLN A 135 -23.48 -5.49 2.84
C GLN A 135 -23.05 -5.99 1.45
N GLY A 136 -23.90 -5.88 0.43
CA GLY A 136 -23.57 -6.20 -0.96
C GLY A 136 -22.71 -5.14 -1.66
N LEU A 137 -22.40 -4.02 -0.99
CA LEU A 137 -21.51 -2.95 -1.47
C LEU A 137 -21.95 -2.27 -2.78
N LYS A 138 -23.23 -2.37 -3.17
CA LYS A 138 -23.77 -1.72 -4.38
C LYS A 138 -24.39 -0.34 -4.14
N GLY A 139 -24.29 0.18 -2.92
CA GLY A 139 -24.85 1.47 -2.51
C GLY A 139 -24.01 2.09 -1.39
N CYS A 140 -24.65 2.47 -0.29
CA CYS A 140 -24.00 3.10 0.87
C CYS A 140 -22.76 2.34 1.32
N GLY A 141 -22.84 1.01 1.43
CA GLY A 141 -21.71 0.20 1.85
C GLY A 141 -20.55 0.18 0.86
N GLY A 142 -20.81 0.39 -0.43
CA GLY A 142 -19.75 0.52 -1.44
C GLY A 142 -18.90 1.77 -1.21
N CYS A 143 -19.54 2.90 -0.91
CA CYS A 143 -18.84 4.15 -0.58
C CYS A 143 -18.19 4.09 0.81
N HIS A 144 -18.88 3.51 1.79
CA HIS A 144 -18.44 3.46 3.19
C HIS A 144 -17.54 2.26 3.53
N LYS A 145 -17.24 1.37 2.56
CA LYS A 145 -16.28 0.26 2.74
C LYS A 145 -14.86 0.74 3.08
N VAL A 146 -14.59 2.04 2.88
CA VAL A 146 -13.35 2.70 3.29
C VAL A 146 -13.14 2.65 4.79
N GLY A 147 -14.18 2.38 5.60
CA GLY A 147 -14.04 2.17 7.03
C GLY A 147 -13.78 0.72 7.44
N VAL A 148 -13.26 0.56 8.66
CA VAL A 148 -12.98 -0.75 9.26
C VAL A 148 -14.29 -1.49 9.51
N ARG A 149 -14.28 -2.78 9.20
CA ARG A 149 -15.39 -3.70 9.41
C ARG A 149 -14.95 -4.82 10.34
N ASP A 150 -15.75 -5.09 11.37
CA ASP A 150 -15.49 -6.21 12.27
C ASP A 150 -15.69 -7.56 11.57
N GLU A 151 -15.30 -8.63 12.26
CA GLU A 151 -15.36 -9.99 11.73
C GLU A 151 -16.78 -10.43 11.35
N LYS A 152 -17.80 -10.03 12.12
CA LYS A 152 -19.19 -10.38 11.83
C LYS A 152 -19.66 -9.72 10.54
N VAL A 153 -19.36 -8.44 10.36
CA VAL A 153 -19.67 -7.72 9.12
C VAL A 153 -18.91 -8.33 7.94
N ARG A 154 -17.64 -8.69 8.13
CA ARG A 154 -16.83 -9.29 7.06
C ARG A 154 -17.27 -10.71 6.70
N ALA A 155 -17.86 -11.47 7.62
CA ALA A 155 -18.45 -12.76 7.29
C ALA A 155 -19.62 -12.63 6.30
N ASP A 156 -20.42 -11.56 6.42
CA ASP A 156 -21.56 -11.27 5.54
C ASP A 156 -21.18 -10.42 4.30
N SER A 157 -20.12 -9.63 4.42
CA SER A 157 -19.59 -8.73 3.37
C SER A 157 -18.07 -8.88 3.24
N PRO A 158 -17.59 -10.01 2.68
CA PRO A 158 -16.17 -10.37 2.71
C PRO A 158 -15.31 -9.52 1.78
N TYR A 159 -15.91 -8.96 0.72
CA TYR A 159 -15.21 -8.20 -0.31
C TYR A 159 -14.88 -6.77 0.10
N GLY A 160 -13.85 -6.21 -0.55
CA GLY A 160 -13.39 -4.84 -0.36
C GLY A 160 -12.40 -4.68 0.79
N SER A 161 -11.23 -4.15 0.49
CA SER A 161 -10.33 -3.62 1.52
C SER A 161 -10.61 -2.12 1.69
N PRO A 162 -10.45 -1.53 2.88
CA PRO A 162 -10.45 -0.08 3.00
C PRO A 162 -9.24 0.55 2.27
N CYS A 163 -8.10 -0.13 2.26
CA CYS A 163 -6.84 0.36 1.71
C CYS A 163 -6.78 0.36 0.17
N ASP A 164 -7.79 -0.14 -0.53
CA ASP A 164 -7.86 -0.08 -2.00
C ASP A 164 -8.81 1.00 -2.53
N SER A 165 -9.27 1.90 -1.65
CA SER A 165 -10.29 2.89 -2.01
C SER A 165 -9.73 4.08 -2.80
N CYS A 166 -8.45 4.42 -2.63
CA CYS A 166 -7.81 5.56 -3.33
C CYS A 166 -6.73 5.12 -4.33
N HIS A 167 -5.90 4.16 -3.95
CA HIS A 167 -4.93 3.51 -4.84
C HIS A 167 -5.39 2.08 -5.09
N THR A 168 -6.09 1.88 -6.20
CA THR A 168 -6.87 0.67 -6.41
C THR A 168 -5.99 -0.57 -6.54
N ARG A 169 -6.56 -1.70 -6.10
CA ARG A 169 -5.98 -3.02 -6.35
C ARG A 169 -5.98 -3.31 -7.86
N HIS A 170 -5.01 -4.03 -8.43
CA HIS A 170 -3.84 -4.63 -7.79
C HIS A 170 -2.55 -3.86 -8.05
N LYS A 171 -2.65 -2.65 -8.62
CA LYS A 171 -1.50 -1.80 -8.91
C LYS A 171 -1.00 -1.01 -7.69
N PHE A 172 -1.93 -0.61 -6.81
CA PHE A 172 -1.66 0.16 -5.59
C PHE A 172 -0.77 1.38 -5.85
N SER A 173 -1.13 2.18 -6.87
CA SER A 173 -0.32 3.30 -7.31
C SER A 173 -0.51 4.53 -6.42
N LYS A 174 0.57 5.02 -5.80
CA LYS A 174 0.55 6.31 -5.10
C LYS A 174 0.16 7.46 -6.04
N ALA A 175 0.66 7.45 -7.28
CA ALA A 175 0.35 8.47 -8.26
C ALA A 175 -1.15 8.51 -8.59
N GLU A 176 -1.82 7.35 -8.66
CA GLU A 176 -3.28 7.26 -8.80
C GLU A 176 -4.00 7.88 -7.60
N ALA A 177 -3.61 7.54 -6.37
CA ALA A 177 -4.23 8.10 -5.16
C ALA A 177 -4.03 9.62 -5.00
N GLN A 178 -3.02 10.20 -5.65
CA GLN A 178 -2.77 11.65 -5.64
C GLN A 178 -3.63 12.41 -6.65
N ARG A 179 -4.37 11.70 -7.50
CA ARG A 179 -5.29 12.31 -8.45
C ARG A 179 -6.68 12.53 -7.82
N PRO A 180 -7.37 13.63 -8.15
CA PRO A 180 -8.70 13.92 -7.63
C PRO A 180 -9.75 12.90 -8.08
N GLU A 181 -9.52 12.19 -9.19
CA GLU A 181 -10.38 11.09 -9.64
C GLU A 181 -10.43 9.92 -8.66
N ALA A 182 -9.41 9.73 -7.80
CA ALA A 182 -9.44 8.73 -6.74
C ALA A 182 -10.51 9.04 -5.67
N CYS A 183 -10.88 10.32 -5.51
CA CYS A 183 -11.82 10.78 -4.49
C CYS A 183 -13.25 10.86 -5.00
N ARG A 184 -13.42 11.23 -6.29
CA ARG A 184 -14.73 11.66 -6.84
C ARG A 184 -15.80 10.60 -6.81
N THR A 185 -15.45 9.31 -6.79
CA THR A 185 -16.43 8.21 -6.74
C THR A 185 -17.25 8.22 -5.46
N CYS A 186 -16.71 8.77 -4.36
CA CYS A 186 -17.40 8.90 -3.09
C CYS A 186 -17.72 10.37 -2.76
N HIS A 187 -16.83 11.30 -3.10
CA HIS A 187 -16.95 12.72 -2.80
C HIS A 187 -17.62 13.50 -3.93
N MET A 188 -18.87 13.14 -4.24
CA MET A 188 -19.66 13.75 -5.30
C MET A 188 -21.13 13.79 -4.92
N GLY A 189 -21.96 14.38 -5.78
CA GLY A 189 -23.41 14.37 -5.62
C GLY A 189 -23.92 15.43 -4.68
N PHE A 190 -25.22 15.41 -4.42
CA PHE A 190 -25.93 16.54 -3.79
C PHE A 190 -25.68 16.68 -2.28
N ASP A 191 -25.34 15.60 -1.59
CA ASP A 191 -25.17 15.52 -0.13
C ASP A 191 -23.80 16.00 0.32
N HIS A 192 -22.78 15.78 -0.52
CA HIS A 192 -21.42 16.28 -0.30
C HIS A 192 -20.70 16.52 -1.64
N PRO A 193 -20.96 17.66 -2.31
CA PRO A 193 -20.51 17.94 -3.68
C PRO A 193 -19.04 18.37 -3.78
N GLN A 194 -18.10 17.72 -3.09
CA GLN A 194 -16.71 18.20 -3.11
C GLN A 194 -16.08 18.10 -4.50
N TRP A 195 -16.38 17.04 -5.27
CA TRP A 195 -15.91 16.91 -6.65
C TRP A 195 -16.44 18.03 -7.54
N GLU A 196 -17.73 18.31 -7.49
CA GLU A 196 -18.36 19.36 -8.30
C GLU A 196 -17.77 20.72 -7.94
N MET A 197 -17.62 21.02 -6.65
CA MET A 197 -17.01 22.27 -6.19
C MET A 197 -15.54 22.39 -6.62
N TRP A 198 -14.76 21.31 -6.52
CA TRP A 198 -13.35 21.31 -6.92
C TRP A 198 -13.19 21.42 -8.45
N SER A 199 -13.92 20.60 -9.20
CA SER A 199 -13.80 20.49 -10.67
C SER A 199 -14.29 21.75 -11.40
N SER A 200 -15.27 22.48 -10.85
CA SER A 200 -15.69 23.77 -11.39
C SER A 200 -14.84 24.95 -10.91
N SER A 201 -13.93 24.75 -9.94
CA SER A 201 -13.03 25.81 -9.47
C SER A 201 -11.87 26.06 -10.44
N LYS A 202 -11.14 27.16 -10.25
CA LYS A 202 -9.91 27.42 -11.03
C LYS A 202 -8.82 26.38 -10.80
N HIS A 203 -8.76 25.77 -9.62
CA HIS A 203 -7.82 24.66 -9.38
C HIS A 203 -8.17 23.44 -10.24
N GLY A 204 -9.45 23.07 -10.31
CA GLY A 204 -9.89 21.89 -11.07
C GLY A 204 -9.85 22.07 -12.58
N VAL A 205 -10.16 23.26 -13.09
CA VAL A 205 -10.13 23.54 -14.54
C VAL A 205 -8.69 23.59 -15.10
N ILE A 206 -7.69 23.87 -14.26
CA ILE A 206 -6.27 23.96 -14.68
C ILE A 206 -5.52 22.62 -14.50
N TYR A 207 -5.96 21.78 -13.55
CA TYR A 207 -5.37 20.48 -13.21
C TYR A 207 -5.24 19.54 -14.42
#